data_AF-A0ABD7WL75-F1
#
_entry.id   AF-A0ABD7WL75-F1
#
_cell.length_a   1.000
_cell.length_b   1.000
_cell.length_c   1.000
_cell.angle_alpha   90.00
_cell.angle_beta   90.00
_cell.angle_gamma   90.00
#
_symmetry.space_group_name_H-M   'P 1'
#
loop_
_entity.id
_entity.type
_entity.pdbx_description
1 polymer ?
#
loop_
_entity_poly.entity_id
_entity_poly.type
_entity_poly.pdbx_seq_one_letter_code
_entity_poly.pdbx_strand_id
1 'polypeptide(L)' 'MEEKTESVLRADIVRGISKAGRPYECIEVTFNGMSVGRIFPTPLEMSAIKNALNS' A
#
# COMPACT_ATOMS: atom_id res chain seq x y z
N MET A 1 16.89 13.85 -25.83
CA MET A 1 16.92 12.92 -24.69
C MET A 1 15.48 12.53 -24.44
N GLU A 2 15.09 11.31 -24.81
CA GLU A 2 13.82 10.77 -24.32
C GLU A 2 13.98 10.60 -22.80
N GLU A 3 13.29 11.41 -22.02
CA GLU A 3 13.09 11.09 -20.61
C GLU A 3 12.34 9.75 -20.58
N LYS A 4 13.06 8.69 -20.27
CA LYS A 4 12.47 7.42 -19.87
C LYS A 4 11.57 7.74 -18.68
N THR A 5 10.27 7.90 -18.92
CA THR A 5 9.29 7.96 -17.86
C THR A 5 9.18 6.54 -17.33
N GLU A 6 10.13 6.16 -16.48
CA GLU A 6 10.05 4.88 -15.78
C GLU A 6 8.73 4.88 -15.04
N SER A 7 7.87 3.94 -15.43
CA SER A 7 6.57 3.79 -14.78
C SER A 7 6.82 3.26 -13.37
N VAL A 8 6.45 4.05 -12.38
CA VAL A 8 6.73 3.76 -10.98
C VAL A 8 5.49 3.17 -10.33
N LEU A 9 5.59 1.91 -9.91
CA LEU A 9 4.62 1.27 -9.05
C LEU A 9 5.10 1.36 -7.59
N ARG A 10 4.29 1.93 -6.71
CA ARG A 10 4.56 2.02 -5.27
C ARG A 10 3.46 1.33 -4.48
N ALA A 11 3.84 0.83 -3.32
CA ALA A 11 2.94 0.19 -2.37
C ALA A 11 3.24 0.75 -0.98
N ASP A 12 2.25 1.39 -0.37
CA ASP A 12 2.38 2.06 0.92
C ASP A 12 1.43 1.46 1.94
N ILE A 13 1.89 1.25 3.18
CA ILE A 13 1.02 0.84 4.28
C ILE A 13 0.26 2.07 4.77
N VAL A 14 -1.07 2.04 4.62
CA VAL A 14 -1.95 3.13 5.04
C VAL A 14 -2.91 2.68 6.13
N ARG A 15 -3.22 3.61 7.04
CA ARG A 15 -4.20 3.39 8.12
C ARG A 15 -5.43 4.25 7.86
N GLY A 16 -6.60 3.70 8.11
CA GLY A 16 -7.87 4.39 7.90
C GLY A 16 -8.94 3.98 8.90
N ILE A 17 -10.07 4.69 8.86
CA ILE A 17 -11.28 4.36 9.60
C ILE A 17 -12.36 3.97 8.59
N SER A 18 -12.97 2.79 8.77
CA SER A 18 -14.05 2.31 7.91
C SER A 18 -15.33 3.11 8.10
N LYS A 19 -16.30 2.96 7.18
CA LYS A 19 -17.64 3.57 7.35
C LYS A 19 -18.35 3.12 8.64
N ALA A 20 -18.00 1.95 9.17
CA ALA A 20 -18.50 1.44 10.44
C ALA A 20 -17.71 1.95 11.67
N GLY A 21 -16.79 2.89 11.50
CA GLY A 21 -15.97 3.45 12.58
C GLY A 21 -14.81 2.56 13.05
N ARG A 22 -14.58 1.41 12.40
CA ARG A 22 -13.50 0.49 12.79
C ARG A 22 -12.17 0.89 12.13
N PRO A 23 -11.07 0.99 12.89
CA PRO A 23 -9.75 1.21 12.30
C PRO A 23 -9.34 0.00 11.48
N TYR A 24 -8.64 0.25 10.38
CA TYR A 24 -8.04 -0.78 9.55
C TYR A 24 -6.70 -0.32 8.99
N GLU A 25 -5.93 -1.28 8.52
CA GLU A 25 -4.70 -1.06 7.80
C GLU A 25 -4.76 -1.85 6.49
N CYS A 26 -4.28 -1.24 5.42
CA CYS A 26 -4.22 -1.85 4.10
C CYS A 26 -2.98 -1.37 3.36
N ILE A 27 -2.70 -1.98 2.22
CA ILE A 27 -1.63 -1.55 1.33
C ILE A 27 -2.28 -0.79 0.18
N GLU A 28 -1.97 0.50 0.04
CA GLU A 28 -2.38 1.30 -1.11
C GLU A 28 -1.34 1.18 -2.22
N VAL A 29 -1.81 0.79 -3.40
CA VAL A 29 -0.95 0.66 -4.58
C VAL A 29 -1.15 1.89 -5.45
N THR A 30 -0.05 2.57 -5.78
CA THR A 30 -0.05 3.73 -6.67
C THR A 30 0.78 3.47 -7.91
N PHE A 31 0.28 3.89 -9.06
CA PHE A 31 0.98 3.82 -10.34
C PHE A 31 1.13 5.23 -10.89
N ASN A 32 2.37 5.69 -11.06
CA ASN A 32 2.68 7.06 -11.48
C ASN A 32 1.96 8.13 -10.63
N GLY A 33 1.87 7.90 -9.32
CA GLY A 33 1.21 8.79 -8.36
C GLY A 33 -0.32 8.69 -8.29
N MET A 34 -0.96 7.87 -9.13
CA MET A 34 -2.39 7.62 -9.09
C MET A 34 -2.69 6.35 -8.29
N SER A 35 -3.62 6.41 -7.34
CA SER A 35 -4.09 5.22 -6.61
C SER A 35 -4.82 4.29 -7.57
N VAL A 36 -4.35 3.04 -7.67
CA VAL A 36 -4.91 2.02 -8.56
C VAL A 36 -5.61 0.90 -7.81
N GLY A 37 -5.44 0.82 -6.49
CA GLY A 37 -6.14 -0.16 -5.68
C GLY A 37 -5.63 -0.26 -4.25
N ARG A 38 -6.33 -1.08 -3.47
CA ARG A 38 -5.98 -1.40 -2.09
C ARG A 38 -6.02 -2.91 -1.89
N ILE A 39 -4.99 -3.43 -1.23
CA ILE A 39 -4.91 -4.81 -0.79
C ILE A 39 -5.17 -4.84 0.71
N PHE A 40 -6.01 -5.77 1.17
CA PHE A 40 -6.34 -5.94 2.59
C PHE A 40 -5.80 -7.29 3.06
N PRO A 41 -4.51 -7.39 3.41
CA PRO A 41 -3.95 -8.61 3.96
C PRO A 41 -4.63 -9.01 5.26
N THR A 42 -4.59 -10.29 5.56
CA THR A 42 -4.89 -10.81 6.89
C THR A 42 -3.91 -10.24 7.93
N PRO A 43 -4.26 -10.27 9.23
CA PRO A 43 -3.35 -9.79 10.28
C PRO A 43 -1.97 -10.47 10.28
N LEU A 44 -1.91 -11.77 9.95
CA LEU A 44 -0.64 -12.51 9.88
C LEU A 44 0.22 -12.03 8.71
N GLU A 45 -0.37 -11.87 7.52
CA GLU A 45 0.32 -11.36 6.34
C GLU A 45 0.83 -9.93 6.57
N MET A 46 0.00 -9.06 7.16
CA MET A 46 0.39 -7.68 7.46
C MET A 46 1.57 -7.63 8.45
N SER A 47 1.57 -8.51 9.45
CA SER A 47 2.70 -8.64 10.39
C SER A 47 3.99 -9.06 9.67
N ALA A 48 3.92 -10.06 8.81
CA ALA A 48 5.06 -10.52 8.02
C ALA A 48 5.63 -9.42 7.12
N ILE A 49 4.76 -8.67 6.43
CA ILE A 49 5.16 -7.55 5.56
C ILE A 49 5.87 -6.47 6.37
N LYS A 50 5.30 -6.04 7.51
CA LYS A 50 5.94 -5.04 8.37
C LYS A 50 7.31 -5.49 8.89
N ASN A 51 7.43 -6.75 9.28
CA ASN A 51 8.71 -7.30 9.73
C ASN A 51 9.76 -7.25 8.62
N ALA A 52 9.38 -7.60 7.39
CA ALA A 52 10.26 -7.52 6.22
C ALA A 52 10.68 -6.08 5.87
N LEU A 53 9.79 -5.10 6.04
CA LEU A 53 10.08 -3.68 5.78
C LEU A 53 10.91 -3.00 6.88
N ASN A 54 10.86 -3.53 8.11
CA ASN A 54 11.66 -3.06 9.24
C ASN A 54 13.05 -3.74 9.32
N SER A 55 13.37 -4.59 8.33
CA SER A 55 14.66 -5.31 8.23
C SER A 55 15.68 -4.53 7.39
#